data_AF-A0A2D6T395-F1
#
_entry.id   AF-A0A2D6T395-F1
#
_cell.length_a   1.000
_cell.length_b   1.000
_cell.length_c   1.000
_cell.angle_alpha   90.00
_cell.angle_beta   90.00
_cell.angle_gamma   90.00
#
_symmetry.space_group_name_H-M   'P 1'
#
loop_
_entity.id
_entity.type
_entity.pdbx_description
1 polymer ?
#
loop_
_entity_poly.entity_id
_entity_poly.type
_entity_poly.pdbx_seq_one_letter_code
_entity_poly.pdbx_strand_id
1 'polypeptide(L)'
;MFKNRLFLTGIVGTISAALCCFTPLLVKGVEATLEVGISPGLNMIFGSIGDTPETLGQAVDFLLKYDDCCEIRTIRPVTPYPGSPLYYDAIEKGLLAGPEDFYENKHLNADLLAVNFTELSDDEFYACLQDANRRLLENYHRHQRQASLDQVAELYQTRDTSFRGFRPV
;
A
#
# COMPACT_ATOMS: atom_id res chain seq x y z
N MET A 1 -22.39 -8.33 10.18
CA MET A 1 -22.34 -8.39 8.70
C MET A 1 -20.90 -8.76 8.34
N PHE A 2 -20.65 -10.01 7.95
CA PHE A 2 -19.32 -10.44 7.53
C PHE A 2 -19.01 -9.73 6.20
N LYS A 3 -18.05 -8.80 6.19
CA LYS A 3 -17.52 -8.28 4.92
C LYS A 3 -16.79 -9.45 4.26
N ASN A 4 -17.36 -9.97 3.18
CA ASN A 4 -16.68 -10.90 2.28
C ASN A 4 -15.43 -10.18 1.75
N ARG A 5 -14.24 -10.63 2.17
CA ARG A 5 -12.95 -10.08 1.74
C ARG A 5 -12.46 -10.91 0.56
N LEU A 6 -12.12 -10.25 -0.55
CA LEU A 6 -11.40 -10.88 -1.65
C LEU A 6 -9.99 -10.30 -1.67
N PHE A 7 -9.00 -11.10 -1.28
CA PHE A 7 -7.60 -10.77 -1.52
C PHE A 7 -7.30 -11.04 -3.00
N LEU A 8 -7.13 -9.99 -3.80
CA LEU A 8 -6.51 -10.10 -5.11
C LEU A 8 -5.01 -10.33 -4.91
N THR A 9 -4.61 -11.55 -4.50
CA THR A 9 -3.22 -12.00 -4.58
C THR A 9 -2.92 -12.40 -6.01
N GLY A 10 -2.57 -11.41 -6.83
CA GLY A 10 -2.16 -11.60 -8.22
C GLY A 10 -1.16 -10.53 -8.61
N ILE A 11 0.12 -10.86 -8.50
CA ILE A 11 1.27 -10.12 -9.05
C ILE A 11 1.31 -8.66 -8.58
N VAL A 12 1.89 -8.45 -7.40
CA VAL A 12 2.37 -7.12 -6.97
C VAL A 12 3.61 -6.81 -7.80
N GLY A 13 3.38 -6.23 -8.99
CA GLY A 13 4.41 -5.72 -9.88
C GLY A 13 4.74 -4.29 -9.51
N THR A 14 6.01 -3.93 -9.59
CA THR A 14 6.46 -2.56 -9.42
C THR A 14 6.04 -1.65 -10.57
N ILE A 15 5.89 -0.37 -10.24
CA ILE A 15 5.16 0.61 -11.05
C ILE A 15 5.98 1.04 -12.29
N SER A 16 7.27 0.71 -12.34
CA SER A 16 8.20 1.25 -13.32
C SER A 16 7.97 0.90 -14.80
N ALA A 17 7.45 -0.28 -15.18
CA ALA A 17 7.34 -0.61 -16.62
C ALA A 17 6.24 -1.61 -17.03
N ALA A 18 5.86 -2.54 -16.14
CA ALA A 18 4.86 -3.57 -16.48
C ALA A 18 3.42 -3.05 -16.48
N LEU A 19 3.18 -1.85 -15.92
CA LEU A 19 1.82 -1.37 -15.64
C LEU A 19 1.09 -0.86 -16.90
N CYS A 20 1.77 -0.29 -17.91
CA CYS A 20 1.08 0.36 -19.05
C CYS A 20 0.10 -0.57 -19.80
N CYS A 21 0.38 -1.88 -19.86
CA CYS A 21 -0.52 -2.87 -20.47
C CYS A 21 -1.56 -3.46 -19.51
N PHE A 22 -1.33 -3.43 -18.19
CA PHE A 22 -2.18 -4.07 -17.17
C PHE A 22 -3.08 -3.10 -16.39
N THR A 23 -2.81 -1.79 -16.41
CA THR A 23 -3.61 -0.77 -15.70
C THR A 23 -5.11 -0.87 -16.01
N PRO A 24 -5.55 -1.06 -17.28
CA PRO A 24 -6.99 -1.16 -17.57
C PRO A 24 -7.65 -2.40 -16.94
N LEU A 25 -6.94 -3.51 -16.81
CA LEU A 25 -7.47 -4.73 -16.19
C LEU A 25 -7.56 -4.57 -14.67
N LEU A 26 -6.54 -3.99 -14.04
CA LEU A 26 -6.53 -3.70 -12.62
C LEU A 26 -7.66 -2.75 -12.23
N VAL A 27 -7.81 -1.64 -12.96
CA VAL A 27 -8.89 -0.66 -12.74
C VAL A 27 -10.26 -1.34 -12.85
N LYS A 28 -10.51 -2.13 -13.90
CA LYS A 28 -11.76 -2.87 -14.07
C LYS A 28 -12.02 -3.85 -12.92
N GLY A 29 -10.99 -4.56 -12.45
CA GLY A 29 -11.12 -5.49 -11.33
C GLY A 29 -11.49 -4.77 -10.03
N VAL A 30 -10.85 -3.63 -9.75
CA VAL A 30 -11.15 -2.79 -8.59
C VAL A 30 -12.58 -2.24 -8.67
N GLU A 31 -12.95 -1.67 -9.82
CA GLU A 31 -14.29 -1.10 -10.04
C GLU A 31 -15.38 -2.16 -9.92
N ALA A 32 -15.21 -3.33 -10.54
CA ALA A 32 -16.17 -4.44 -10.43
C ALA A 32 -16.30 -4.97 -8.98
N THR A 33 -15.20 -4.97 -8.21
CA THR A 33 -15.21 -5.40 -6.80
C THR A 33 -15.98 -4.41 -5.93
N LEU A 34 -15.75 -3.11 -6.13
CA LEU A 34 -16.47 -2.04 -5.44
C LEU A 34 -17.95 -2.01 -5.81
N GLU A 35 -18.30 -2.25 -7.08
CA GLU A 35 -19.67 -2.27 -7.59
C GLU A 35 -20.56 -3.31 -6.86
N VAL A 36 -19.99 -4.47 -6.51
CA VAL A 36 -20.70 -5.51 -5.74
C VAL A 36 -20.60 -5.32 -4.22
N GLY A 37 -20.08 -4.19 -3.75
CA GLY A 37 -19.98 -3.86 -2.33
C GLY A 37 -18.86 -4.60 -1.58
N ILE A 38 -17.86 -5.13 -2.29
CA ILE A 38 -16.70 -5.79 -1.70
C ILE A 38 -15.55 -4.78 -1.61
N SER A 39 -14.87 -4.77 -0.46
CA SER A 39 -13.67 -3.96 -0.23
C SER A 39 -12.44 -4.61 -0.87
N PRO A 40 -11.77 -3.97 -1.85
CA PRO A 40 -10.56 -4.53 -2.47
C PRO A 40 -9.32 -4.35 -1.58
N GLY A 41 -8.50 -5.39 -1.47
CA GLY A 41 -7.16 -5.30 -0.86
C GLY A 41 -6.15 -4.76 -1.86
N LEU A 42 -5.76 -3.48 -1.73
CA LEU A 42 -4.83 -2.79 -2.63
C LEU A 42 -3.44 -2.65 -1.98
N ASN A 43 -2.57 -3.63 -2.19
CA ASN A 43 -1.19 -3.60 -1.69
C ASN A 43 -0.25 -3.03 -2.76
N MET A 44 0.56 -2.05 -2.38
CA MET A 44 1.55 -1.41 -3.26
C MET A 44 2.94 -1.49 -2.62
N ILE A 45 3.96 -1.68 -3.46
CA ILE A 45 5.36 -1.65 -3.07
C ILE A 45 6.11 -0.63 -3.93
N PHE A 46 7.16 -0.04 -3.36
CA PHE A 46 8.01 0.96 -4.01
C PHE A 46 9.48 0.58 -3.87
N GLY A 47 10.29 0.90 -4.87
CA GLY A 47 11.74 0.76 -4.81
C GLY A 47 12.31 -0.35 -5.67
N SER A 48 11.57 -0.86 -6.65
CA SER A 48 12.20 -1.71 -7.67
C SER A 48 12.98 -0.88 -8.67
N ILE A 49 13.75 -1.59 -9.49
CA ILE A 49 14.51 -1.06 -10.60
C ILE A 49 13.60 -0.17 -11.47
N GLY A 50 14.00 1.09 -11.61
CA GLY A 50 13.32 2.10 -12.41
C GLY A 50 12.14 2.82 -11.74
N ASP A 51 11.82 2.53 -10.47
CA ASP A 51 10.85 3.34 -9.73
C ASP A 51 11.41 4.75 -9.49
N THR A 52 10.53 5.76 -9.56
CA THR A 52 10.86 7.17 -9.35
C THR A 52 9.86 7.83 -8.41
N PRO A 53 10.12 9.03 -7.89
CA PRO A 53 9.14 9.77 -7.09
C PRO A 53 7.79 9.94 -7.81
N GLU A 54 7.81 10.08 -9.13
CA GLU A 54 6.60 10.19 -9.96
C GLU A 54 5.80 8.87 -9.97
N THR A 55 6.47 7.71 -10.08
CA THR A 55 5.77 6.41 -10.04
C THR A 55 5.16 6.15 -8.67
N LEU A 56 5.85 6.54 -7.59
CA LEU A 56 5.28 6.51 -6.24
C LEU A 56 4.06 7.43 -6.11
N GLY A 57 4.13 8.65 -6.66
CA GLY A 57 3.01 9.60 -6.68
C GLY A 57 1.78 9.01 -7.36
N GLN A 58 1.96 8.36 -8.52
CA GLN A 58 0.88 7.67 -9.22
C GLN A 58 0.26 6.53 -8.39
N ALA A 59 1.08 5.79 -7.63
CA ALA A 59 0.60 4.78 -6.68
C ALA A 59 -0.32 5.40 -5.62
N VAL A 60 0.12 6.51 -5.02
CA VAL A 60 -0.63 7.22 -3.99
C VAL A 60 -1.95 7.73 -4.56
N ASP A 61 -1.93 8.34 -5.74
CA ASP A 61 -3.14 8.86 -6.38
C ASP A 61 -4.13 7.74 -6.73
N PHE A 62 -3.64 6.59 -7.19
CA PHE A 62 -4.47 5.41 -7.43
C PHE A 62 -5.11 4.91 -6.14
N LEU A 63 -4.34 4.77 -5.07
CA LEU A 63 -4.84 4.35 -3.76
C LEU A 63 -5.89 5.34 -3.27
N LEU A 64 -5.58 6.64 -3.21
CA LEU A 64 -6.53 7.67 -2.76
C LEU A 64 -7.84 7.69 -3.57
N LYS A 65 -7.78 7.37 -4.87
CA LYS A 65 -8.97 7.32 -5.74
C LYS A 65 -9.91 6.15 -5.41
N TYR A 66 -9.36 4.98 -5.11
CA TYR A 66 -10.13 3.73 -4.95
C TYR A 66 -10.18 3.21 -3.50
N ASP A 67 -9.60 3.94 -2.55
CA ASP A 67 -9.59 3.60 -1.14
C ASP A 67 -10.97 3.80 -0.51
N ASP A 68 -11.60 2.70 -0.14
CA ASP A 68 -12.86 2.67 0.62
C ASP A 68 -12.65 2.87 2.14
N CYS A 69 -11.40 3.13 2.56
CA CYS A 69 -10.95 3.32 3.92
C CYS A 69 -11.35 2.17 4.86
N CYS A 70 -11.55 0.95 4.35
CA CYS A 70 -11.88 -0.19 5.20
C CYS A 70 -10.68 -0.72 6.01
N GLU A 71 -9.46 -0.36 5.60
CA GLU A 71 -8.18 -0.78 6.17
C GLU A 71 -7.20 0.40 6.16
N ILE A 72 -6.28 0.41 7.11
CA ILE A 72 -5.13 1.34 7.11
C ILE A 72 -4.12 0.80 6.09
N ARG A 73 -3.85 1.59 5.05
CA ARG A 73 -2.95 1.20 3.95
C ARG A 73 -1.67 2.04 3.98
N THR A 74 -0.55 1.37 3.76
CA THR A 74 0.77 1.97 3.54
C THR A 74 1.44 1.30 2.35
N ILE A 75 2.36 2.02 1.72
CA ILE A 75 3.27 1.53 0.69
C ILE A 75 4.54 1.06 1.39
N ARG A 76 5.05 -0.10 0.98
CA ARG A 76 6.24 -0.73 1.56
C ARG A 76 7.41 -0.77 0.60
N PRO A 77 8.66 -0.79 1.09
CA PRO A 77 9.82 -0.99 0.24
C PRO A 77 9.82 -2.41 -0.36
N VAL A 78 10.31 -2.54 -1.59
CA VAL A 78 10.62 -3.86 -2.15
C VAL A 78 11.73 -4.53 -1.31
N THR A 79 11.62 -5.84 -1.10
CA THR A 79 12.61 -6.59 -0.31
C THR A 79 13.13 -7.78 -1.13
N PRO A 80 14.46 -7.88 -1.32
CA PRO A 80 15.07 -8.98 -2.07
C PRO A 80 15.28 -10.20 -1.17
N TYR A 81 14.20 -10.95 -0.88
CA TYR A 81 14.30 -12.13 -0.02
C TYR A 81 15.23 -13.20 -0.63
N PRO A 82 16.08 -13.88 0.18
CA PRO A 82 16.95 -14.95 -0.27
C PRO A 82 16.23 -15.99 -1.14
N GLY A 83 16.79 -16.25 -2.33
CA GLY A 83 16.21 -17.16 -3.33
C GLY A 83 15.28 -16.50 -4.36
N SER A 84 14.93 -15.23 -4.20
CA SER A 84 14.21 -14.47 -5.24
C SER A 84 15.17 -14.01 -6.37
N PRO A 85 14.67 -13.77 -7.60
CA PRO A 85 15.50 -13.16 -8.65
C PRO A 85 16.15 -11.84 -8.21
N LEU A 86 15.38 -10.98 -7.53
CA LEU A 86 15.86 -9.68 -7.04
C LEU A 86 16.98 -9.81 -6.01
N TYR A 87 17.02 -10.91 -5.25
CA TYR A 87 18.12 -11.21 -4.34
C TYR A 87 19.42 -11.52 -5.07
N TYR A 88 19.36 -12.28 -6.15
CA TYR A 88 20.55 -12.52 -6.97
C TYR A 88 21.00 -11.25 -7.70
N ASP A 89 20.07 -10.42 -8.17
CA ASP A 89 20.39 -9.11 -8.75
C ASP A 89 21.10 -8.19 -7.73
N ALA A 90 20.65 -8.22 -6.46
CA ALA A 90 21.29 -7.45 -5.39
C ALA A 90 22.73 -7.90 -5.13
N ILE A 91 22.99 -9.20 -5.16
CA ILE A 91 24.34 -9.77 -4.99
C ILE A 91 25.22 -9.39 -6.19
N GLU A 92 24.72 -9.54 -7.41
CA GLU A 92 25.47 -9.22 -8.63
C GLU A 92 25.87 -7.73 -8.68
N LYS A 93 24.97 -6.84 -8.23
CA LYS A 93 25.22 -5.40 -8.11
C LYS A 93 26.10 -5.02 -6.91
N GLY A 94 26.50 -5.97 -6.07
CA GLY A 94 27.30 -5.72 -4.87
C GLY A 94 26.55 -4.99 -3.75
N LEU A 95 25.22 -4.94 -3.80
CA LEU A 95 24.36 -4.30 -2.80
C LEU A 95 24.11 -5.19 -1.57
N LEU A 96 24.33 -6.50 -1.74
CA LEU A 96 24.10 -7.53 -0.74
C LEU A 96 25.20 -8.59 -0.80
N ALA A 97 25.78 -8.99 0.34
CA ALA A 97 26.88 -9.97 0.33
C ALA A 97 26.40 -11.43 0.32
N GLY A 98 25.18 -11.69 0.79
CA GLY A 98 24.66 -13.04 0.95
C GLY A 98 23.51 -13.11 1.97
N PRO A 99 23.10 -14.32 2.37
CA PRO A 99 21.93 -14.51 3.23
C PRO A 99 22.20 -14.03 4.66
N GLU A 100 23.42 -14.19 5.17
CA GLU A 100 23.80 -13.67 6.50
C GLU A 100 23.70 -12.15 6.54
N ASP A 101 24.27 -11.46 5.55
CA ASP A 101 24.17 -9.99 5.45
C ASP A 101 22.71 -9.52 5.31
N PHE A 102 21.89 -10.26 4.58
CA PHE A 102 20.46 -9.98 4.47
C PHE A 102 19.76 -10.00 5.83
N TYR A 103 19.91 -11.08 6.61
CA TYR A 103 19.17 -11.25 7.86
C TYR A 103 19.75 -10.45 9.03
N GLU A 104 21.06 -10.28 9.08
CA GLU A 104 21.74 -9.68 10.25
C GLU A 104 21.95 -8.17 10.12
N ASN A 105 22.05 -7.63 8.89
CA ASN A 105 22.40 -6.21 8.67
C ASN A 105 21.40 -5.42 7.84
N LYS A 106 20.77 -6.04 6.83
CA LYS A 106 19.95 -5.32 5.84
C LYS A 106 18.46 -5.33 6.17
N HIS A 107 17.86 -6.50 6.30
CA HIS A 107 16.42 -6.66 6.49
C HIS A 107 16.03 -6.71 7.98
N LEU A 108 16.22 -5.58 8.66
CA LEU A 108 15.93 -5.46 10.09
C LEU A 108 14.46 -5.16 10.39
N ASN A 109 13.73 -4.62 9.41
CA ASN A 109 12.32 -4.28 9.52
C ASN A 109 11.65 -4.34 8.14
N ALA A 110 10.43 -4.88 8.07
CA ALA A 110 9.70 -5.07 6.82
C ALA A 110 9.18 -3.77 6.17
N ASP A 111 9.10 -2.68 6.94
CA ASP A 111 8.72 -1.35 6.48
C ASP A 111 9.94 -0.45 6.20
N LEU A 112 11.16 -0.91 6.47
CA LEU A 112 12.41 -0.19 6.18
C LEU A 112 13.12 -0.77 4.96
N LEU A 113 13.93 0.07 4.33
CA LEU A 113 14.68 -0.29 3.12
C LEU A 113 15.79 -1.30 3.46
N ALA A 114 15.69 -2.50 2.90
CA ALA A 114 16.75 -3.50 3.01
C ALA A 114 17.84 -3.28 1.94
N VAL A 115 17.43 -3.01 0.71
CA VAL A 115 18.31 -2.72 -0.43
C VAL A 115 17.64 -1.68 -1.32
N ASN A 116 18.37 -0.64 -1.71
CA ASN A 116 17.90 0.38 -2.63
C ASN A 116 18.24 -0.01 -4.08
N PHE A 117 17.22 -0.25 -4.90
CA PHE A 117 17.38 -0.52 -6.35
C PHE A 117 17.05 0.68 -7.23
N THR A 118 16.70 1.81 -6.63
CA THR A 118 16.37 3.05 -7.35
C THR A 118 17.62 3.89 -7.57
N GLU A 119 17.48 4.93 -8.39
CA GLU A 119 18.52 5.95 -8.56
C GLU A 119 18.49 7.02 -7.46
N LEU A 120 17.58 6.91 -6.49
CA LEU A 120 17.49 7.81 -5.34
C LEU A 120 18.54 7.45 -4.30
N SER A 121 19.04 8.45 -3.58
CA SER A 121 19.69 8.19 -2.29
C SER A 121 18.71 7.58 -1.29
N ASP A 122 19.23 6.89 -0.27
CA ASP A 122 18.40 6.30 0.78
C ASP A 122 17.56 7.37 1.50
N ASP A 123 18.12 8.57 1.73
CA ASP A 123 17.41 9.70 2.34
C ASP A 123 16.25 10.20 1.46
N GLU A 124 16.47 10.33 0.15
CA GLU A 124 15.41 10.69 -0.79
C GLU A 124 14.32 9.61 -0.87
N PHE A 125 14.72 8.34 -0.86
CA PHE A 125 13.80 7.21 -0.82
C PHE A 125 12.90 7.29 0.42
N TYR A 126 13.50 7.47 1.61
CA TYR A 126 12.75 7.57 2.86
C TYR A 126 11.86 8.81 2.89
N ALA A 127 12.33 9.97 2.42
CA ALA A 127 11.53 11.18 2.36
C ALA A 127 10.30 11.00 1.46
N CYS A 128 10.47 10.38 0.29
CA CYS A 128 9.38 10.07 -0.62
C CYS A 128 8.36 9.10 0.01
N LEU A 129 8.84 8.00 0.60
CA LEU A 129 7.98 6.99 1.20
C LEU A 129 7.25 7.52 2.44
N GLN A 130 7.90 8.38 3.24
CA GLN A 130 7.29 9.06 4.37
C GLN A 130 6.16 9.99 3.93
N ASP A 131 6.37 10.82 2.89
CA ASP A 131 5.33 11.70 2.36
C ASP A 131 4.14 10.89 1.84
N ALA A 132 4.40 9.86 1.02
CA ALA A 132 3.37 8.99 0.48
C ALA A 132 2.51 8.36 1.59
N ASN A 133 3.15 7.75 2.59
CA ASN A 133 2.45 7.09 3.68
C ASN A 133 1.72 8.07 4.61
N ARG A 134 2.26 9.28 4.82
CA ARG A 134 1.55 10.35 5.54
C ARG A 134 0.24 10.69 4.84
N ARG A 135 0.25 10.92 3.52
CA ARG A 135 -0.95 11.27 2.74
C ARG A 135 -2.04 10.19 2.84
N LEU A 136 -1.65 8.91 2.79
CA LEU A 136 -2.58 7.78 2.92
C LEU A 136 -3.18 7.69 4.34
N LEU A 137 -2.35 7.84 5.38
CA LEU A 137 -2.81 7.84 6.77
C LEU A 137 -3.76 9.01 7.08
N GLU A 138 -3.43 10.21 6.59
CA GLU A 138 -4.30 11.38 6.72
C GLU A 138 -5.65 11.15 6.01
N ASN A 139 -5.65 10.53 4.83
CA ASN A 139 -6.87 10.17 4.13
C ASN A 139 -7.75 9.22 4.96
N TYR A 140 -7.16 8.14 5.49
CA TYR A 140 -7.88 7.17 6.31
C TYR A 140 -8.50 7.83 7.54
N HIS A 141 -7.69 8.54 8.34
CA HIS A 141 -8.17 9.13 9.59
C HIS A 141 -9.21 10.23 9.36
N ARG A 142 -9.10 10.99 8.26
CA ARG A 142 -10.14 11.96 7.86
C ARG A 142 -11.47 11.27 7.60
N HIS A 143 -11.48 10.17 6.83
CA HIS A 143 -12.71 9.43 6.54
C HIS A 143 -13.30 8.76 7.79
N GLN A 144 -12.48 8.15 8.64
CA GLN A 144 -12.96 7.53 9.88
C GLN A 144 -13.55 8.54 10.86
N ARG A 145 -12.92 9.71 10.97
CA ARG A 145 -13.46 10.82 11.74
C ARG A 145 -14.82 11.25 11.19
N GLN A 146 -14.95 11.44 9.88
CA GLN A 146 -16.21 11.87 9.28
C GLN A 146 -17.30 10.81 9.46
N ALA A 147 -17.02 9.53 9.20
CA ALA A 147 -17.96 8.44 9.40
C ALA A 147 -18.47 8.35 10.85
N SER A 148 -17.59 8.61 11.82
CA SER A 148 -17.97 8.67 13.24
C SER A 148 -18.91 9.84 13.54
N LEU A 149 -18.66 11.02 12.96
CA LEU A 149 -19.52 12.20 13.10
C LEU A 149 -20.89 11.98 12.42
N ASP A 150 -20.91 11.36 11.26
CA ASP A 150 -22.15 11.03 10.54
C ASP A 150 -22.99 10.02 11.34
N GLN A 151 -22.35 9.02 11.95
CA GLN A 151 -23.02 8.06 12.83
C GLN A 151 -23.61 8.74 14.08
N VAL A 152 -22.92 9.73 14.67
CA VAL A 152 -23.46 10.56 15.75
C VAL A 152 -24.70 11.32 15.27
N ALA A 153 -24.62 11.97 14.12
CA ALA A 153 -25.72 12.75 13.57
C ALA A 153 -26.95 11.88 13.32
N GLU A 154 -26.77 10.74 12.65
CA GLU A 154 -27.83 9.77 12.37
C GLU A 154 -28.50 9.30 13.65
N LEU A 155 -27.71 8.81 14.62
CA LEU A 155 -28.21 8.31 15.91
C LEU A 155 -29.19 9.28 16.58
N TYR A 156 -28.81 10.55 16.72
CA TYR A 156 -29.61 11.52 17.46
C TYR A 156 -30.74 12.14 16.63
N GLN A 157 -30.57 12.29 15.32
CA GLN A 157 -31.60 12.86 14.45
C GLN A 157 -32.75 11.87 14.21
N THR A 158 -32.43 10.60 13.98
CA THR A 158 -33.44 9.55 13.72
C THR A 158 -33.85 8.78 14.97
N ARG A 159 -33.15 9.02 16.10
CA ARG A 159 -33.32 8.28 17.36
C ARG A 159 -33.15 6.78 17.15
N ASP A 160 -32.09 6.41 16.41
CA ASP A 160 -31.84 5.04 15.98
C ASP A 160 -31.71 4.07 17.17
N THR A 161 -32.77 3.29 17.41
CA THR A 161 -32.83 2.28 18.47
C THR A 161 -32.02 1.02 18.16
N SER A 162 -31.55 0.88 16.91
CA SER A 162 -30.71 -0.23 16.47
C SER A 162 -29.22 -0.01 16.78
N PHE A 163 -28.81 1.22 17.10
CA PHE A 163 -27.43 1.55 17.44
C PHE A 163 -26.90 0.72 18.63
N ARG A 164 -25.64 0.30 18.56
CA ARG A 164 -24.99 -0.59 19.56
C ARG A 164 -23.65 -0.05 20.07
N GLY A 165 -23.49 1.27 20.08
CA GLY A 165 -22.26 1.93 20.51
C GLY A 165 -21.22 2.07 19.41
N PHE A 166 -20.33 3.05 19.56
CA PHE A 166 -19.20 3.26 18.67
C PHE A 166 -18.20 2.11 18.78
N ARG A 167 -17.54 1.79 17.67
CA ARG A 167 -16.46 0.81 17.62
C ARG A 167 -15.16 1.53 17.29
N PRO A 168 -14.04 1.20 17.97
CA PRO A 168 -12.74 1.66 17.53
C PRO A 168 -12.50 1.11 16.12
N VAL A 169 -11.98 1.98 15.27
CA VAL A 169 -11.57 1.65 13.91
C VAL A 169 -10.07 1.37 13.89
#